data_AF-A0A512BTM9-F1
#
_entry.id   AF-A0A512BTM9-F1
#
_cell.length_a   1.000
_cell.length_b   1.000
_cell.length_c   1.000
_cell.angle_alpha   90.00
_cell.angle_beta   90.00
_cell.angle_gamma   90.00
#
_symmetry.space_group_name_H-M   'P 1'
#
loop_
_entity.id
_entity.type
_entity.pdbx_description
1 polymer ?
#
loop_
_entity_poly.entity_id
_entity_poly.type
_entity_poly.pdbx_seq_one_letter_code
_entity_poly.pdbx_strand_id
1 'polypeptide(L)'
;MPEFKQLSDGEKPIDPSKYLLIERFCEPALGNQYRLIGRGCELHSEYTHVDFGETCKRALYLAQACDIPIVYLSCNCGPAHA
;
A
#
# COMPACT_ATOMS: atom_id res chain seq x y z
N MET A 1 5.74 -10.46 -11.86
CA MET A 1 4.63 -9.86 -11.09
C MET A 1 5.24 -8.96 -10.03
N PRO A 2 4.61 -7.82 -9.69
CA PRO A 2 5.10 -6.96 -8.62
C PRO A 2 5.20 -7.72 -7.31
N GLU A 3 6.27 -7.48 -6.56
CA GLU A 3 6.50 -8.12 -5.28
C GLU A 3 6.05 -7.23 -4.13
N PHE A 4 5.60 -7.84 -3.03
CA PHE A 4 5.34 -7.10 -1.80
C PHE A 4 6.60 -7.03 -0.95
N LYS A 5 6.99 -5.83 -0.57
CA LYS A 5 8.10 -5.59 0.36
C LYS A 5 7.59 -4.90 1.62
N GLN A 6 7.76 -5.56 2.76
CA GLN A 6 7.49 -4.98 4.07
C GLN A 6 8.58 -3.95 4.40
N LEU A 7 8.20 -2.69 4.62
CA LEU A 7 9.10 -1.65 5.10
C LEU A 7 9.28 -1.78 6.61
N SER A 8 10.53 -1.58 7.05
CA SER A 8 10.85 -1.37 8.47
C SER A 8 10.48 0.05 8.91
N ASP A 9 10.42 0.29 10.23
CA ASP A 9 10.23 1.65 10.74
C ASP A 9 11.33 2.59 10.24
N GLY A 10 10.93 3.74 9.68
CA GLY A 10 11.83 4.70 9.05
C GLY A 10 12.37 4.33 7.66
N GLU A 11 12.08 3.12 7.14
CA GLU A 11 12.46 2.71 5.79
C GLU A 11 11.60 3.44 4.74
N LYS A 12 12.22 3.79 3.61
CA LYS A 12 11.55 4.47 2.50
C LYS A 12 11.55 3.58 1.25
N PRO A 13 10.58 3.78 0.34
CA PRO A 13 10.63 3.18 -0.97
C PRO A 13 11.98 3.44 -1.66
N ILE A 14 12.50 2.43 -2.35
CA ILE A 14 13.77 2.51 -3.09
C ILE A 14 13.72 3.67 -4.08
N ASP A 15 12.56 3.89 -4.71
CA ASP A 15 12.35 4.96 -5.65
C ASP A 15 11.28 5.95 -5.14
N PRO A 16 11.68 7.12 -4.61
CA PRO A 16 10.74 8.09 -4.05
C PRO A 16 9.94 8.85 -5.13
N SER A 17 10.28 8.68 -6.41
CA SER A 17 9.58 9.28 -7.53
C SER A 17 8.48 8.37 -8.07
N LYS A 18 8.67 7.05 -7.96
CA LYS A 18 7.78 6.04 -8.51
C LYS A 18 7.59 4.87 -7.53
N TYR A 19 6.57 4.93 -6.69
CA TYR A 19 6.27 3.87 -5.74
C TYR A 19 4.77 3.68 -5.50
N LEU A 20 4.43 2.51 -4.97
CA LEU A 20 3.13 2.20 -4.37
C LEU A 20 3.37 1.71 -2.94
N LEU A 21 2.61 2.23 -2.00
CA LEU A 21 2.68 1.93 -0.57
C LEU A 21 1.28 1.66 -0.04
N ILE A 22 1.10 0.54 0.64
CA ILE A 22 -0.09 0.27 1.43
C ILE A 22 0.22 0.67 2.87
N GLU A 23 -0.62 1.52 3.46
CA GLU A 23 -0.55 1.90 4.87
C GLU A 23 -1.80 1.43 5.60
N ARG A 24 -1.61 0.82 6.77
CA ARG A 24 -2.70 0.54 7.69
C ARG A 24 -2.84 1.70 8.65
N PHE A 25 -4.06 2.19 8.81
CA PHE A 25 -4.42 3.17 9.82
C PHE A 25 -5.71 2.72 10.51
N CYS A 26 -5.92 3.20 11.74
CA CYS A 26 -7.09 2.85 12.53
C CYS A 26 -7.96 4.09 12.65
N GLU A 27 -9.15 4.06 12.07
CA GLU A 27 -10.16 5.08 12.27
C GLU A 27 -11.08 4.68 13.44
N PRO A 28 -11.29 5.54 14.44
CA PRO A 28 -12.07 5.18 15.63
C PRO A 28 -13.52 4.77 15.33
N ALA A 29 -14.10 5.25 14.23
CA ALA A 29 -15.47 4.93 13.82
C ALA A 29 -15.58 3.69 12.90
N LEU A 30 -14.51 3.34 12.18
CA LEU A 30 -14.54 2.34 11.09
C LEU A 30 -13.56 1.17 11.30
N GLY A 31 -12.72 1.25 12.33
CA GLY A 31 -11.70 0.26 12.64
C GLY A 31 -10.48 0.38 11.71
N ASN A 32 -9.84 -0.76 11.45
CA ASN A 32 -8.65 -0.81 10.60
C ASN A 32 -9.03 -0.54 9.14
N GLN A 33 -8.29 0.36 8.52
CA GLN A 33 -8.36 0.65 7.10
C GLN A 33 -6.98 0.59 6.48
N TYR A 34 -6.98 0.32 5.18
CA TYR A 34 -5.80 0.22 4.35
C TYR A 34 -5.88 1.28 3.26
N ARG A 35 -4.93 2.20 3.29
CA ARG A 35 -4.77 3.27 2.31
C ARG A 35 -3.73 2.83 1.28
N LEU A 36 -4.04 3.00 0.01
CA LEU A 36 -3.07 2.86 -1.06
C LEU A 36 -2.57 4.25 -1.47
N ILE A 37 -1.29 4.47 -1.23
CA ILE A 37 -0.56 5.68 -1.59
C ILE A 37 0.35 5.33 -2.75
N GLY A 38 0.54 6.26 -3.67
CA GLY A 38 1.53 6.07 -4.72
C GLY A 38 1.90 7.39 -5.36
N ARG A 39 3.16 7.47 -5.74
CA ARG A 39 3.76 8.64 -6.37
C ARG A 39 4.29 8.23 -7.72
N GLY A 40 4.04 9.03 -8.75
CA GLY A 40 4.39 8.68 -10.13
C GLY A 40 3.48 7.62 -10.78
N CYS A 41 2.53 7.07 -10.04
CA CYS A 41 1.33 6.44 -10.59
C CYS A 41 0.22 7.48 -10.64
N GLU A 42 -0.61 7.45 -11.68
CA GLU A 42 -1.86 8.19 -11.72
C GLU A 42 -2.87 7.61 -10.71
N LEU A 43 -2.63 7.82 -9.43
CA LEU A 43 -3.63 7.71 -8.38
C LEU A 43 -4.42 9.01 -8.37
N HIS A 44 -5.43 9.07 -9.25
CA HIS A 44 -6.33 10.23 -9.35
C HIS A 44 -7.09 10.50 -8.04
N SER A 45 -7.11 9.55 -7.11
CA SER A 45 -7.73 9.69 -5.79
C SER A 45 -7.07 8.73 -4.80
N GLU A 46 -7.09 9.08 -3.51
CA GLU A 46 -6.75 8.13 -2.45
C GLU A 46 -7.72 6.95 -2.47
N TYR A 47 -7.15 5.75 -2.54
CA TYR A 47 -7.92 4.52 -2.38
C TYR A 47 -7.80 4.05 -0.94
N THR A 48 -8.93 3.92 -0.27
CA THR A 48 -9.02 3.44 1.11
C THR A 48 -10.03 2.31 1.17
N HIS A 49 -9.65 1.20 1.80
CA HIS A 49 -10.53 0.04 1.94
C HIS A 49 -10.32 -0.66 3.29
N VAL A 50 -11.37 -1.29 3.82
CA VAL A 50 -11.30 -2.03 5.10
C VAL A 50 -10.64 -3.40 4.96
N ASP A 51 -10.68 -3.97 3.75
CA ASP A 51 -10.09 -5.27 3.43
C ASP A 51 -8.67 -5.13 2.85
N PHE A 52 -7.71 -5.80 3.49
CA PHE A 52 -6.31 -5.82 3.06
C PHE A 52 -6.11 -6.55 1.74
N GLY A 53 -6.82 -7.66 1.52
CA GLY A 53 -6.70 -8.47 0.31
C GLY A 53 -7.14 -7.72 -0.94
N GLU A 54 -8.26 -7.01 -0.87
CA GLU A 54 -8.75 -6.14 -1.95
C GLU A 54 -7.77 -4.99 -2.22
N THR A 55 -7.20 -4.40 -1.16
CA THR A 55 -6.17 -3.34 -1.29
C THR A 55 -4.93 -3.88 -1.98
N CYS A 56 -4.47 -5.08 -1.63
CA CYS A 56 -3.36 -5.77 -2.27
C CYS A 56 -3.63 -6.07 -3.75
N LYS A 57 -4.83 -6.58 -4.10
CA LYS A 57 -5.21 -6.82 -5.50
C LYS A 57 -5.18 -5.52 -6.31
N ARG A 58 -5.72 -4.43 -5.75
CA ARG A 58 -5.73 -3.11 -6.39
C ARG A 58 -4.31 -2.57 -6.57
N ALA A 59 -3.46 -2.71 -5.56
CA ALA A 59 -2.07 -2.30 -5.62
C ALA A 59 -1.28 -3.08 -6.68
N LEU A 60 -1.46 -4.40 -6.78
CA LEU A 60 -0.83 -5.23 -7.82
C LEU A 60 -1.28 -4.85 -9.22
N TYR A 61 -2.56 -4.53 -9.40
CA TYR A 61 -3.10 -4.09 -10.68
C TYR A 61 -2.46 -2.77 -11.12
N LEU A 62 -2.39 -1.79 -10.22
CA LEU A 62 -1.76 -0.49 -10.48
C LEU A 62 -0.25 -0.61 -10.68
N ALA A 63 0.42 -1.44 -9.89
CA ALA A 63 1.85 -1.68 -10.03
C ALA A 63 2.19 -2.27 -11.41
N GLN A 64 1.36 -3.20 -11.92
CA GLN A 64 1.53 -3.72 -13.27
C GLN A 64 1.26 -2.66 -14.33
N ALA A 65 0.16 -1.90 -14.21
CA ALA A 65 -0.20 -0.86 -15.17
C ALA A 65 0.85 0.25 -15.25
N CYS A 66 1.49 0.57 -14.13
CA CYS A 66 2.48 1.62 -14.03
C CYS A 66 3.92 1.11 -14.12
N ASP A 67 4.18 -0.18 -14.37
CA ASP A 67 5.54 -0.77 -14.41
C ASP A 67 6.33 -0.48 -13.12
N ILE A 68 5.73 -0.80 -11.98
CA ILE A 68 6.35 -0.74 -10.65
C ILE A 68 6.65 -2.17 -10.20
N PRO A 69 7.93 -2.49 -9.93
CA PRO A 69 8.33 -3.85 -9.58
C PRO A 69 8.00 -4.22 -8.14
N ILE A 70 7.86 -3.24 -7.24
CA ILE A 70 7.71 -3.47 -5.80
C ILE A 70 6.57 -2.61 -5.25
N VAL A 71 5.61 -3.26 -4.59
CA VAL A 71 4.60 -2.62 -3.74
C VAL A 71 5.08 -2.69 -2.30
N TYR A 72 5.20 -1.54 -1.67
CA TYR A 72 5.63 -1.44 -0.29
C TYR A 72 4.46 -1.62 0.66
N LEU A 73 4.70 -2.26 1.80
CA LEU A 73 3.76 -2.36 2.91
C LEU A 73 4.35 -1.61 4.09
N SER A 74 3.59 -0.70 4.70
CA SER A 74 4.01 -0.08 5.97
C SER A 74 4.15 -1.14 7.05
N CYS A 75 5.12 -1.01 7.97
CA CYS A 75 5.43 -1.95 9.06
C CYS A 75 4.19 -2.41 9.84
N ASN A 76 3.16 -1.58 9.90
CA ASN A 76 1.91 -1.85 10.59
C ASN A 76 0.85 -2.60 9.76
N CYS A 77 1.12 -2.93 8.49
CA CYS A 77 0.18 -3.62 7.59
C CYS A 77 0.01 -5.12 7.85
N GLY A 78 0.73 -5.69 8.83
CA GLY A 78 0.50 -7.06 9.26
C GLY A 78 -0.94 -7.27 9.76
N PRO A 79 -1.47 -8.51 9.68
CA PRO A 79 -2.74 -8.83 10.31
C PRO A 79 -2.67 -8.41 11.78
N ALA A 80 -3.68 -7.68 12.25
CA ALA A 80 -3.84 -7.43 13.67
C ALA A 80 -3.97 -8.79 14.34
N HIS A 81 -2.89 -9.31 14.92
CA HIS A 81 -3.04 -10.41 15.88
C HIS A 81 -3.83 -9.82 17.05
N ALA A 82 -5.05 -10.34 17.20
CA ALA A 82 -5.91 -10.14 18.36
C ALA A 82 -5.26 -10.69 19.63
#